data_AF-A0A1G2ZHJ1-F1
#
_entry.id   AF-A0A1G2ZHJ1-F1
#
_cell.length_a   1.000
_cell.length_b   1.000
_cell.length_c   1.000
_cell.angle_alpha   90.00
_cell.angle_beta   90.00
_cell.angle_gamma   90.00
#
_symmetry.space_group_name_H-M   'P 1'
#
loop_
_entity.id
_entity.type
_entity.pdbx_description
1 polymer ?
#
loop_
_entity_poly.entity_id
_entity_poly.type
_entity_poly.pdbx_seq_one_letter_code
_entity_poly.pdbx_strand_id
1 'polypeptide(L)'
;MKIVYVVFTLICLNGNFALSVELDPEQIIAKSWQLYRQTPDEKETIEVVVSYHDGRQDAKTLTRWIKYDPDGGEDKIAVKFHKPAMDEGLGLLTWRHAQKSADQWLKLPSLEKVRRVSSGEQDKYFAGTDLTYEDLRQLIGERTRDFAYRLIQREGDMSVVEIVPNNGIETGYSRRVAWVNN
;
A
#
# COMPACT_ATOMS: atom_id res chain seq x y z
N MET A 1 -13.74 -12.90 -78.10
CA MET A 1 -13.69 -11.71 -77.24
C MET A 1 -13.11 -12.14 -75.90
N LYS A 2 -11.90 -11.67 -75.54
CA LYS A 2 -11.12 -12.20 -74.39
C LYS A 2 -11.64 -11.58 -73.08
N ILE A 3 -12.07 -12.43 -72.15
CA ILE A 3 -12.46 -12.04 -70.79
C ILE A 3 -11.19 -11.99 -69.94
N VAL A 4 -10.88 -10.81 -69.38
CA VAL A 4 -9.77 -10.60 -68.45
C VAL A 4 -10.36 -10.51 -67.04
N TYR A 5 -9.96 -11.43 -66.16
CA TYR A 5 -10.28 -11.36 -64.74
C TYR A 5 -9.20 -10.55 -64.02
N VAL A 6 -9.60 -9.46 -63.36
CA VAL A 6 -8.73 -8.68 -62.47
C VAL A 6 -8.95 -9.18 -61.05
N VAL A 7 -7.95 -9.88 -60.50
CA VAL A 7 -7.92 -10.28 -59.09
C VAL A 7 -7.39 -9.10 -58.28
N PHE A 8 -8.26 -8.50 -57.46
CA PHE A 8 -7.89 -7.43 -56.53
C PHE A 8 -7.43 -8.09 -55.23
N THR A 9 -6.12 -8.30 -55.09
CA THR A 9 -5.55 -8.81 -53.84
C THR A 9 -5.58 -7.70 -52.80
N LEU A 10 -6.53 -7.80 -51.86
CA LEU A 10 -6.62 -6.92 -50.70
C LEU A 10 -5.42 -7.20 -49.80
N ILE A 11 -4.41 -6.33 -49.83
CA ILE A 11 -3.30 -6.36 -48.87
C ILE A 11 -3.87 -5.85 -47.54
N CYS A 12 -4.29 -6.76 -46.67
CA CYS A 12 -4.53 -6.46 -45.27
C CYS A 12 -3.17 -6.11 -44.64
N LEU A 13 -2.86 -4.81 -44.51
CA LEU A 13 -1.86 -4.37 -43.55
C LEU A 13 -2.34 -4.82 -42.17
N ASN A 14 -1.76 -5.90 -41.66
CA ASN A 14 -1.81 -6.24 -40.24
C ASN A 14 -0.95 -5.23 -39.48
N GLY A 15 -1.46 -4.00 -39.36
CA GLY A 15 -0.97 -3.07 -38.37
C GLY A 15 -1.37 -3.60 -37.01
N ASN A 16 -0.44 -4.25 -36.31
CA ASN A 16 -0.52 -4.41 -34.86
C ASN A 16 -0.44 -3.00 -34.26
N PHE A 17 -1.55 -2.27 -34.28
CA PHE A 17 -1.75 -1.17 -33.35
C PHE A 17 -1.90 -1.82 -31.99
N ALA A 18 -0.79 -1.92 -31.25
CA ALA A 18 -0.85 -2.05 -29.82
C ALA A 18 -1.53 -0.79 -29.31
N LEU A 19 -2.85 -0.84 -29.16
CA LEU A 19 -3.58 0.10 -28.33
C LEU A 19 -3.00 -0.07 -26.93
N SER A 20 -2.12 0.86 -26.54
CA SER A 20 -1.80 1.09 -25.14
C SER A 20 -3.11 1.44 -24.45
N VAL A 21 -3.77 0.44 -23.87
CA VAL A 21 -4.90 0.68 -22.96
C VAL A 21 -4.31 1.41 -21.78
N GLU A 22 -4.56 2.72 -21.74
CA GLU A 22 -4.08 3.56 -20.66
C GLU A 22 -4.84 3.15 -19.40
N LEU A 23 -4.09 2.71 -18.38
CA LEU A 23 -4.68 2.27 -17.12
C LEU A 23 -5.40 3.45 -16.46
N ASP A 24 -6.60 3.18 -15.93
CA ASP A 24 -7.28 4.16 -15.09
C ASP A 24 -6.50 4.37 -13.76
N PRO A 25 -6.75 5.47 -13.03
CA PRO A 25 -5.96 5.81 -11.84
C PRO A 25 -6.08 4.78 -10.70
N GLU A 26 -7.24 4.12 -10.59
CA GLU A 26 -7.44 3.04 -9.61
C GLU A 26 -6.60 1.82 -10.00
N GLN A 27 -6.60 1.45 -11.28
CA GLN A 27 -5.79 0.37 -11.83
C GLN A 27 -4.29 0.61 -11.67
N ILE A 28 -3.83 1.85 -11.81
CA ILE A 28 -2.41 2.22 -11.56
C ILE A 28 -2.02 1.89 -10.11
N ILE A 29 -2.85 2.29 -9.14
CA ILE A 29 -2.59 2.02 -7.71
C ILE A 29 -2.74 0.53 -7.40
N ALA A 30 -3.76 -0.14 -7.94
CA ALA A 30 -3.97 -1.57 -7.76
C ALA A 30 -2.79 -2.38 -8.31
N LYS A 31 -2.28 -2.04 -9.51
CA LYS A 31 -1.09 -2.65 -10.11
C LYS A 31 0.15 -2.41 -9.25
N SER A 32 0.34 -1.20 -8.72
CA SER A 32 1.45 -0.88 -7.82
C SER A 32 1.45 -1.79 -6.59
N TRP A 33 0.29 -1.97 -5.94
CA TRP A 33 0.15 -2.89 -4.82
C TRP A 33 0.34 -4.35 -5.20
N GLN A 34 -0.15 -4.77 -6.38
CA GLN A 34 0.06 -6.12 -6.88
C GLN A 34 1.57 -6.41 -7.07
N LEU A 35 2.33 -5.46 -7.60
CA LEU A 35 3.78 -5.58 -7.77
C LEU A 35 4.52 -5.56 -6.43
N TYR A 36 4.00 -4.84 -5.43
CA TYR A 36 4.53 -4.89 -4.07
C TYR A 36 4.32 -6.26 -3.39
N ARG A 37 3.22 -6.95 -3.71
CA ARG A 37 2.78 -8.20 -3.06
C ARG A 37 3.16 -9.46 -3.85
N GLN A 38 4.42 -9.58 -4.26
CA GLN A 38 4.88 -10.71 -5.08
C GLN A 38 5.23 -11.96 -4.28
N THR A 39 5.62 -11.81 -3.01
CA THR A 39 6.03 -12.94 -2.16
C THR A 39 4.93 -13.23 -1.15
N PRO A 40 4.51 -14.50 -0.93
CA PRO A 40 3.43 -14.81 0.00
C PRO A 40 3.77 -14.50 1.47
N ASP A 41 5.03 -14.54 1.84
CA ASP A 41 5.51 -14.14 3.16
C ASP A 41 6.87 -13.46 3.10
N GLU A 42 7.06 -12.48 3.97
CA GLU A 42 8.27 -11.67 4.02
C GLU A 42 8.72 -11.49 5.47
N LYS A 43 10.04 -11.42 5.66
CA LYS A 43 10.65 -11.05 6.94
C LYS A 43 11.76 -10.06 6.68
N GLU A 44 11.69 -8.92 7.36
CA GLU A 44 12.64 -7.83 7.19
C GLU A 44 13.14 -7.33 8.54
N THR A 45 14.42 -6.95 8.58
CA THR A 45 14.98 -6.16 9.67
C THR A 45 15.05 -4.72 9.19
N ILE A 46 14.41 -3.81 9.93
CA ILE A 46 14.29 -2.41 9.55
C ILE A 46 14.96 -1.55 10.62
N GLU A 47 15.76 -0.60 10.17
CA GLU A 47 16.26 0.50 10.99
C GLU A 47 15.47 1.76 10.68
N VAL A 48 14.91 2.38 11.71
CA VAL A 48 14.15 3.63 11.61
C VAL A 48 14.94 4.70 12.34
N VAL A 49 15.25 5.80 11.66
CA VAL A 49 15.88 6.99 12.25
C VAL A 49 14.82 8.09 12.37
N VAL A 50 14.55 8.51 13.61
CA VAL A 50 13.67 9.63 13.91
C VAL A 50 14.55 10.85 14.16
N SER A 51 14.35 11.92 13.37
CA SER A 51 15.09 13.18 13.52
C SER A 51 14.18 14.26 14.08
N TYR A 52 14.63 14.96 15.11
CA TYR A 52 13.89 16.03 15.76
C TYR A 52 14.35 17.41 15.27
N HIS A 53 13.51 18.43 15.47
CA HIS A 53 13.79 19.80 15.03
C HIS A 53 15.04 20.43 15.66
N ASP A 54 15.48 19.92 16.83
CA ASP A 54 16.65 20.38 17.56
C ASP A 54 17.95 19.67 17.12
N GLY A 55 17.87 18.80 16.11
CA GLY A 55 18.98 18.04 15.58
C GLY A 55 19.26 16.72 16.31
N ARG A 56 18.51 16.39 17.37
CA ARG A 56 18.59 15.07 18.01
C ARG A 56 18.12 13.99 17.04
N GLN A 57 18.70 12.79 17.14
CA GLN A 57 18.27 11.61 16.41
C GLN A 57 18.10 10.42 17.36
N ASP A 58 17.04 9.66 17.14
CA ASP A 58 16.83 8.36 17.77
C ASP A 58 16.81 7.28 16.68
N ALA A 59 17.49 6.17 16.93
CA ALA A 59 17.49 5.02 16.05
C ALA A 59 16.74 3.85 16.70
N LYS A 60 15.84 3.23 15.94
CA LYS A 60 15.04 2.08 16.35
C LYS A 60 15.34 0.92 15.41
N THR A 61 15.40 -0.29 15.94
CA THR A 61 15.53 -1.51 15.13
C THR A 61 14.33 -2.40 15.38
N LEU A 62 13.69 -2.87 14.32
CA LEU A 62 12.53 -3.74 14.40
C LEU A 62 12.61 -4.88 13.39
N THR A 63 11.85 -5.94 13.63
CA THR A 63 11.53 -6.93 12.61
C THR A 63 10.08 -6.78 12.17
N ARG A 64 9.89 -6.81 10.86
CA ARG A 64 8.59 -6.85 10.20
C ARG A 64 8.39 -8.24 9.60
N TRP A 65 7.22 -8.82 9.83
CA TRP A 65 6.76 -10.03 9.16
C TRP A 65 5.49 -9.71 8.40
N ILE A 66 5.40 -10.18 7.16
CA ILE A 66 4.19 -10.07 6.35
C ILE A 66 3.79 -11.46 5.91
N LYS A 67 2.48 -11.73 5.90
CA LYS A 67 1.88 -12.91 5.30
C LYS A 67 0.70 -12.43 4.47
N TYR A 68 0.79 -12.62 3.16
CA TYR A 68 -0.32 -12.37 2.26
C TYR A 68 -1.13 -13.64 2.04
N ASP A 69 -2.44 -13.48 1.93
CA ASP A 69 -3.39 -14.53 1.58
C ASP A 69 -4.15 -14.09 0.32
N PRO A 70 -3.63 -14.39 -0.89
CA PRO A 70 -4.24 -13.95 -2.14
C PRO A 70 -5.60 -14.62 -2.39
N ASP A 71 -5.85 -15.80 -1.82
CA ASP A 71 -7.08 -16.56 -2.04
C ASP A 71 -8.18 -16.13 -1.05
N GLY A 72 -7.80 -15.87 0.21
CA GLY A 72 -8.72 -15.50 1.28
C GLY A 72 -8.85 -14.01 1.54
N GLY A 73 -7.90 -13.17 1.10
CA GLY A 73 -7.85 -11.73 1.39
C GLY A 73 -7.53 -11.40 2.86
N GLU A 74 -6.98 -12.36 3.59
CA GLU A 74 -6.72 -12.32 5.03
C GLU A 74 -5.24 -12.07 5.34
N ASP A 75 -4.76 -10.88 5.01
CA ASP A 75 -3.36 -10.52 5.14
C ASP A 75 -2.98 -10.11 6.57
N LYS A 76 -1.76 -10.43 6.97
CA LYS A 76 -1.22 -10.11 8.29
C LYS A 76 0.13 -9.43 8.18
N ILE A 77 0.31 -8.39 8.99
CA ILE A 77 1.61 -7.78 9.24
C ILE A 77 1.84 -7.72 10.74
N ALA A 78 3.01 -8.18 11.16
CA ALA A 78 3.47 -8.06 12.53
C ALA A 78 4.76 -7.25 12.55
N VAL A 79 4.86 -6.32 13.49
CA VAL A 79 6.06 -5.54 13.77
C VAL A 79 6.46 -5.79 15.21
N LYS A 80 7.75 -6.01 15.45
CA LYS A 80 8.33 -6.11 16.80
C LYS A 80 9.61 -5.30 16.90
N PHE A 81 9.68 -4.39 17.85
CA PHE A 81 10.86 -3.60 18.15
C PHE A 81 11.84 -4.40 19.02
N HIS A 82 13.13 -4.23 18.72
CA HIS A 82 14.25 -4.82 19.44
C HIS A 82 15.14 -3.77 20.09
N LYS A 83 15.24 -2.58 19.47
CA LYS A 83 16.01 -1.45 19.99
C LYS A 83 15.24 -0.16 19.81
N PRO A 84 15.45 0.84 20.69
CA PRO A 84 16.23 0.80 21.94
C PRO A 84 15.58 -0.10 23.02
N ALA A 85 16.29 -0.33 24.14
CA ALA A 85 15.81 -1.19 25.23
C ALA A 85 14.43 -0.79 25.77
N MET A 86 14.12 0.51 25.77
CA MET A 86 12.79 1.02 26.18
C MET A 86 11.65 0.61 25.24
N ASP A 87 11.96 0.31 23.98
CA ASP A 87 11.00 -0.14 22.97
C ASP A 87 11.04 -1.67 22.79
N GLU A 88 11.97 -2.37 23.43
CA GLU A 88 12.15 -3.81 23.25
C GLU A 88 10.87 -4.56 23.64
N GLY A 89 10.32 -5.33 22.70
CA GLY A 89 9.07 -6.07 22.88
C GLY A 89 7.81 -5.27 22.58
N LEU A 90 7.91 -3.99 22.21
CA LEU A 90 6.81 -3.24 21.61
C LEU A 90 6.45 -3.93 20.30
N GLY A 91 5.17 -4.21 20.10
CA GLY A 91 4.74 -4.89 18.90
C GLY A 91 3.34 -4.50 18.46
N LEU A 92 3.13 -4.55 17.15
CA LEU A 92 1.85 -4.29 16.51
C LEU A 92 1.54 -5.45 15.56
N LEU A 93 0.34 -6.02 15.68
CA LEU A 93 -0.22 -6.93 14.70
C LEU A 93 -1.37 -6.23 13.99
N THR A 94 -1.30 -6.12 12.68
CA THR A 94 -2.47 -5.79 11.83
C THR A 94 -2.93 -7.06 11.13
N TRP A 95 -4.23 -7.32 11.20
CA TRP A 95 -4.90 -8.35 10.43
C TRP A 95 -5.94 -7.68 9.53
N ARG A 96 -5.64 -7.64 8.23
CA ARG A 96 -6.58 -7.18 7.21
C ARG A 96 -7.48 -8.34 6.81
N HIS A 97 -8.78 -8.09 6.84
CA HIS A 97 -9.79 -9.07 6.43
C HIS A 97 -10.26 -8.82 5.00
N ALA A 98 -10.89 -9.77 4.33
CA ALA A 98 -11.41 -9.50 2.98
C ALA A 98 -12.58 -8.49 3.01
N GLN A 99 -13.53 -8.67 3.94
CA GLN A 99 -14.85 -8.00 3.87
C GLN A 99 -15.07 -6.89 4.91
N LYS A 100 -14.33 -6.90 6.03
CA LYS A 100 -14.48 -5.92 7.13
C LYS A 100 -13.18 -5.14 7.37
N SER A 101 -13.25 -4.01 8.08
CA SER A 101 -12.07 -3.22 8.47
C SER A 101 -10.99 -4.07 9.16
N ALA A 102 -9.73 -3.69 8.98
CA ALA A 102 -8.62 -4.40 9.60
C ALA A 102 -8.67 -4.29 11.13
N ASP A 103 -8.24 -5.35 11.81
CA ASP A 103 -8.04 -5.35 13.24
C ASP A 103 -6.57 -5.07 13.56
N GLN A 104 -6.32 -4.30 14.62
CA GLN A 104 -4.97 -4.03 15.11
C GLN A 104 -4.84 -4.32 16.61
N TRP A 105 -3.74 -4.96 16.99
CA TRP A 105 -3.41 -5.28 18.37
C TRP A 105 -2.03 -4.76 18.73
N LEU A 106 -1.97 -4.00 19.82
CA LEU A 106 -0.76 -3.42 20.37
C LEU A 106 -0.32 -4.20 21.60
N LYS A 107 0.94 -4.62 21.60
CA LYS A 107 1.66 -5.14 22.76
C LYS A 107 2.64 -4.08 23.23
N LEU A 108 2.40 -3.51 24.41
CA LEU A 108 3.34 -2.60 25.06
C LEU A 108 4.33 -3.41 25.93
N PRO A 109 5.62 -3.05 25.99
CA PRO A 109 6.60 -3.73 26.84
C PRO A 109 6.21 -3.73 28.32
N SER A 110 5.65 -2.61 28.79
CA SER A 110 5.30 -2.37 30.19
C SER A 110 4.01 -3.05 30.65
N LEU A 111 3.20 -3.58 29.71
CA LEU A 111 1.93 -4.22 30.01
C LEU A 111 1.99 -5.69 29.68
N GLU A 112 1.52 -6.55 30.58
CA GLU A 112 1.42 -7.99 30.29
C GLU A 112 0.38 -8.29 29.20
N LYS A 113 -0.72 -7.53 29.18
CA LYS A 113 -1.86 -7.76 28.28
C LYS A 113 -1.68 -7.05 26.94
N VAL A 114 -2.19 -7.69 25.89
CA VAL A 114 -2.35 -7.10 24.56
C VAL A 114 -3.63 -6.27 24.55
N ARG A 115 -3.60 -5.08 23.95
CA ARG A 115 -4.79 -4.24 23.75
C ARG A 115 -5.16 -4.16 22.27
N ARG A 116 -6.44 -4.04 21.96
CA ARG A 116 -6.91 -3.69 20.62
C ARG A 116 -6.73 -2.19 20.40
N VAL A 117 -6.30 -1.79 19.20
CA VAL A 117 -6.31 -0.39 18.75
C VAL A 117 -7.71 -0.09 18.22
N SER A 118 -8.39 0.90 18.79
CA SER A 118 -9.73 1.28 18.31
C SER A 118 -9.66 2.10 17.03
N SER A 119 -10.77 2.20 16.31
CA SER A 119 -10.82 2.98 15.07
C SER A 119 -10.49 4.46 15.27
N GLY A 120 -10.95 5.07 16.36
CA GLY A 120 -10.61 6.45 16.72
C GLY A 120 -9.17 6.68 17.18
N GLU A 121 -8.29 5.69 17.04
CA GLU A 121 -6.85 5.83 17.30
C GLU A 121 -5.99 5.68 16.04
N GLN A 122 -6.61 5.50 14.86
CA GLN A 122 -5.88 5.23 13.63
C GLN A 122 -4.93 6.37 13.23
N ASP A 123 -5.25 7.61 13.61
CA ASP A 123 -4.48 8.82 13.40
C ASP A 123 -3.37 9.06 14.43
N LYS A 124 -3.29 8.24 15.49
CA LYS A 124 -2.28 8.42 16.54
C LYS A 124 -0.91 7.92 16.07
N TYR A 125 0.12 8.69 16.42
CA TYR A 125 1.51 8.30 16.22
C TYR A 125 1.89 7.03 16.98
N PHE A 126 2.75 6.24 16.36
CA PHE A 126 3.19 4.96 16.87
C PHE A 126 4.69 4.97 17.18
N ALA A 127 5.03 4.39 18.34
CA ALA A 127 6.41 4.16 18.77
C ALA A 127 7.31 5.42 18.81
N GLY A 128 6.72 6.62 18.96
CA GLY A 128 7.48 7.88 18.91
C GLY A 128 8.06 8.19 17.54
N THR A 129 7.44 7.68 16.48
CA THR A 129 7.74 8.00 15.08
C THR A 129 6.62 8.86 14.51
N ASP A 130 6.84 9.45 13.33
CA ASP A 130 5.78 10.16 12.59
C ASP A 130 4.78 9.20 11.91
N LEU A 131 5.01 7.89 11.97
CA LEU A 131 4.08 6.90 11.43
C LEU A 131 2.91 6.71 12.39
N THR A 132 1.71 6.68 11.82
CA THR A 132 0.46 6.42 12.52
C THR A 132 0.08 4.93 12.49
N TYR A 133 -0.90 4.53 13.31
CA TYR A 133 -1.45 3.18 13.21
C TYR A 133 -2.07 2.90 11.84
N GLU A 134 -2.66 3.91 11.21
CA GLU A 134 -3.18 3.84 9.85
C GLU A 134 -2.08 3.56 8.82
N ASP A 135 -0.94 4.24 8.91
CA ASP A 135 0.17 4.02 7.96
C ASP A 135 0.64 2.58 8.00
N LEU A 136 0.79 2.03 9.20
CA LEU A 136 1.18 0.63 9.42
C LEU A 136 0.12 -0.36 8.93
N ARG A 137 -1.15 0.01 9.00
CA ARG A 137 -2.26 -0.76 8.43
C ARG A 137 -2.22 -0.76 6.91
N GLN A 138 -1.87 0.36 6.30
CA GLN A 138 -1.79 0.51 4.84
C GLN A 138 -0.54 -0.17 4.24
N LEU A 139 0.50 -0.48 5.03
CA LEU A 139 1.72 -1.16 4.54
C LEU A 139 1.49 -2.49 3.79
N ILE A 140 0.39 -3.19 4.08
CA ILE A 140 0.05 -4.45 3.41
C ILE A 140 -0.88 -4.26 2.19
N GLY A 141 -1.28 -3.01 1.93
CA GLY A 141 -2.04 -2.59 0.77
C GLY A 141 -3.32 -1.84 1.07
N GLU A 142 -3.92 -1.33 0.01
CA GLU A 142 -5.10 -0.48 0.04
C GLU A 142 -6.35 -1.24 -0.43
N ARG A 143 -7.50 -0.94 0.19
CA ARG A 143 -8.80 -1.36 -0.36
C ARG A 143 -9.27 -0.29 -1.31
N THR A 144 -9.12 -0.53 -2.60
CA THR A 144 -9.39 0.51 -3.60
C THR A 144 -10.82 1.06 -3.52
N ARG A 145 -11.79 0.21 -3.20
CA ARG A 145 -13.20 0.60 -2.96
C ARG A 145 -13.42 1.67 -1.88
N ASP A 146 -12.47 1.86 -0.97
CA ASP A 146 -12.59 2.84 0.12
C ASP A 146 -12.13 4.25 -0.32
N PHE A 147 -11.60 4.39 -1.54
CA PHE A 147 -11.03 5.64 -2.03
C PHE A 147 -11.54 6.01 -3.42
N ALA A 148 -11.49 7.31 -3.71
CA ALA A 148 -11.65 7.86 -5.04
C ALA A 148 -10.27 8.27 -5.58
N TYR A 149 -10.00 7.91 -6.84
CA TYR A 149 -8.72 8.13 -7.49
C TYR A 149 -8.84 9.15 -8.62
N ARG A 150 -7.89 10.07 -8.70
CA ARG A 150 -7.81 11.06 -9.78
C ARG A 150 -6.38 11.21 -10.26
N LEU A 151 -6.14 10.99 -11.55
CA LEU A 151 -4.86 11.34 -12.16
C LEU A 151 -4.71 12.86 -12.19
N ILE A 152 -3.69 13.38 -11.53
CA ILE A 152 -3.34 14.80 -11.54
C ILE A 152 -2.55 15.12 -12.81
N GLN A 153 -1.48 14.34 -13.05
CA GLN A 153 -0.58 14.55 -14.17
C GLN A 153 0.31 13.31 -14.40
N ARG A 154 1.04 13.32 -15.53
CA ARG A 154 2.11 12.37 -15.85
C ARG A 154 3.42 13.13 -16.03
N GLU A 155 4.48 12.65 -15.39
CA GLU A 155 5.82 13.23 -15.46
C GLU A 155 6.82 12.14 -15.88
N GLY A 156 7.20 12.13 -17.16
CA GLY A 156 8.00 11.04 -17.73
C GLY A 156 7.28 9.70 -17.58
N ASP A 157 7.93 8.74 -16.95
CA ASP A 157 7.39 7.40 -16.67
C ASP A 157 6.57 7.33 -15.37
N MET A 158 6.37 8.46 -14.67
CA MET A 158 5.60 8.53 -13.43
C MET A 158 4.17 9.02 -13.65
N SER A 159 3.23 8.40 -12.95
CA SER A 159 1.85 8.86 -12.80
C SER A 159 1.66 9.47 -11.40
N VAL A 160 1.12 10.69 -11.34
CA VAL A 160 0.77 11.36 -10.08
C VAL A 160 -0.72 11.21 -9.84
N VAL A 161 -1.08 10.40 -8.84
CA VAL A 161 -2.46 10.03 -8.53
C VAL A 161 -2.87 10.62 -7.19
N GLU A 162 -3.94 11.40 -7.19
CA GLU A 162 -4.63 11.83 -5.98
C GLU A 162 -5.54 10.71 -5.47
N ILE A 163 -5.54 10.51 -4.15
CA ILE A 163 -6.33 9.51 -3.44
C ILE A 163 -7.11 10.22 -2.34
N VAL A 164 -8.43 10.18 -2.43
CA VAL A 164 -9.33 10.82 -1.47
C VAL A 164 -10.19 9.74 -0.80
N PRO A 165 -10.28 9.67 0.53
CA PRO A 165 -11.16 8.72 1.20
C PRO A 165 -12.62 8.98 0.87
N ASN A 166 -13.38 7.90 0.64
CA ASN A 166 -14.82 7.99 0.49
C ASN A 166 -15.50 8.41 1.81
N ASN A 167 -16.71 8.95 1.73
CA ASN A 167 -17.47 9.35 2.91
C ASN A 167 -17.68 8.17 3.88
N GLY A 168 -17.41 8.40 5.16
CA GLY A 168 -17.56 7.38 6.22
C GLY A 168 -16.36 6.45 6.38
N ILE A 169 -15.29 6.62 5.59
CA ILE A 169 -14.03 5.92 5.83
C ILE A 169 -13.29 6.60 6.98
N GLU A 170 -12.98 5.82 8.01
CA GLU A 170 -12.17 6.26 9.14
C GLU A 170 -10.70 6.36 8.73
N THR A 171 -10.19 7.59 8.64
CA THR A 171 -8.81 7.90 8.26
C THR A 171 -8.37 9.22 8.89
N GLY A 172 -7.07 9.34 9.20
CA GLY A 172 -6.43 10.60 9.59
C GLY A 172 -6.10 11.50 8.40
N TYR A 173 -6.25 11.01 7.17
CA TYR A 173 -5.87 11.73 5.95
C TYR A 173 -7.07 12.21 5.16
N SER A 174 -7.21 13.53 4.99
CA SER A 174 -8.21 14.07 4.07
C SER A 174 -7.87 13.81 2.61
N ARG A 175 -6.59 13.57 2.29
CA ARG A 175 -6.07 13.40 0.93
C ARG A 175 -4.65 12.84 0.94
N ARG A 176 -4.33 11.96 -0.01
CA ARG A 176 -2.96 11.51 -0.33
C ARG A 176 -2.65 11.80 -1.80
N VAL A 177 -1.37 11.99 -2.11
CA VAL A 177 -0.87 12.08 -3.48
C VAL A 177 0.23 11.04 -3.63
N ALA A 178 0.00 10.06 -4.49
CA ALA A 178 0.94 9.00 -4.78
C ALA A 178 1.65 9.28 -6.10
N TRP A 179 2.96 9.06 -6.11
CA TRP A 179 3.80 9.07 -7.30
C TRP A 179 4.14 7.63 -7.64
N VAL A 180 3.65 7.14 -8.78
CA VAL A 180 3.72 5.73 -9.14
C VAL A 180 4.48 5.59 -10.45
N ASN A 181 5.49 4.72 -10.49
CA ASN A 181 6.17 4.35 -11.73
C ASN A 181 5.29 3.39 -12.55
N ASN A 182 5.15 3.63 -13.85
CA ASN A 182 4.21 2.92 -14.74
C ASN A 182 4.66 1.50 -15.12
#